data_AF-A0A6G3WI11-F1
#
_entry.id   AF-A0A6G3WI11-F1
#
_cell.length_a   1.000
_cell.length_b   1.000
_cell.length_c   1.000
_cell.angle_alpha   90.00
_cell.angle_beta   90.00
_cell.angle_gamma   90.00
#
_symmetry.space_group_name_H-M   'P 1'
#
loop_
_entity.id
_entity.type
_entity.pdbx_description
1 polymer ?
#
loop_
_entity_poly.entity_id
_entity_poly.type
_entity_poly.pdbx_seq_one_letter_code
_entity_poly.pdbx_strand_id
1 'polypeptide(L)'
;FGFSGTRPDWVEHYAYQNGLLIWLWDTSQKDNNTSVHPGQGLILPIDAHAKPLKWKDGSLLRNKIQPFDAPFSWYPNKGFTLHNADVPLYIKPALGNPVFDDRKGTYWYEENPTGSVKVSDTNTRISIVHEPSNGSTMSVLVSPSGR
;
A
#
# COMPACT_ATOMS: atom_id res chain seq x y z
N PHE A 1 9.11 4.89 -18.97
CA PHE A 1 7.88 4.13 -19.29
C PHE A 1 8.27 2.65 -19.35
N GLY A 2 7.33 1.72 -19.19
CA GLY A 2 7.67 0.30 -18.98
C GLY A 2 8.34 -0.36 -20.19
N PHE A 3 7.87 0.00 -21.39
CA PHE A 3 8.39 -0.47 -22.68
C PHE A 3 9.02 0.71 -23.42
N SER A 4 10.19 0.52 -24.03
CA SER A 4 11.04 1.64 -24.47
C SER A 4 11.51 1.59 -25.92
N GLY A 5 10.96 0.71 -26.75
CA GLY A 5 11.12 0.82 -28.21
C GLY A 5 10.67 -0.41 -28.99
N THR A 6 10.64 -1.57 -28.36
CA THR A 6 10.21 -2.82 -29.02
C THR A 6 8.69 -3.00 -29.06
N ARG A 7 7.98 -2.32 -28.14
CA ARG A 7 6.53 -2.40 -27.95
C ARG A 7 5.94 -1.03 -27.58
N PRO A 8 5.96 -0.06 -28.50
CA PRO A 8 5.53 1.32 -28.22
C PRO A 8 4.04 1.43 -27.84
N ASP A 9 3.21 0.49 -28.30
CA ASP A 9 1.76 0.49 -28.05
C ASP A 9 1.35 -0.27 -26.78
N TRP A 10 2.32 -0.72 -25.97
CA TRP A 10 2.04 -1.47 -24.75
C TRP A 10 1.97 -0.57 -23.53
N VAL A 11 1.04 -0.91 -22.63
CA VAL A 11 0.88 -0.26 -21.32
C VAL A 11 1.18 -1.25 -20.20
N GLU A 12 1.63 -0.72 -19.07
CA GLU A 12 1.84 -1.52 -17.86
C GLU A 12 0.52 -1.65 -17.10
N HIS A 13 0.17 -2.86 -16.66
CA HIS A 13 -1.00 -3.10 -15.82
C HIS A 13 -0.54 -3.36 -14.39
N TYR A 14 -1.08 -2.58 -13.45
CA TYR A 14 -0.83 -2.79 -12.03
C TYR A 14 -1.94 -3.64 -11.44
N ALA A 15 -1.57 -4.76 -10.82
CA ALA A 15 -2.51 -5.68 -10.20
C ALA A 15 -2.95 -5.15 -8.82
N TYR A 16 -3.79 -4.12 -8.79
CA TYR A 16 -4.39 -3.66 -7.54
C TYR A 16 -5.17 -4.79 -6.87
N GLN A 17 -4.95 -4.97 -5.57
CA GLN A 17 -5.52 -6.06 -4.80
C GLN A 17 -6.88 -5.67 -4.22
N ASN A 18 -7.69 -6.70 -3.94
CA ASN A 18 -8.95 -6.53 -3.22
C ASN A 18 -8.68 -6.54 -1.71
N GLY A 19 -9.56 -5.92 -0.94
CA GLY A 19 -9.51 -5.94 0.52
C GLY A 19 -10.10 -4.67 1.14
N LEU A 20 -9.79 -4.48 2.43
CA LEU A 20 -10.13 -3.29 3.18
C LEU A 20 -9.09 -2.20 2.94
N LEU A 21 -9.44 -1.16 2.21
CA LEU A 21 -8.61 0.04 2.10
C LEU A 21 -8.96 1.02 3.22
N ILE A 22 -7.97 1.40 4.02
CA ILE A 22 -8.12 2.34 5.13
C ILE A 22 -7.49 3.67 4.74
N TRP A 23 -8.17 4.78 5.04
CA TRP A 23 -7.67 6.14 4.80
C TRP A 23 -7.50 6.88 6.13
N LEU A 24 -6.37 7.55 6.30
CA LEU A 24 -6.20 8.54 7.35
C LEU A 24 -6.65 9.89 6.82
N TRP A 25 -7.60 10.52 7.50
CA TRP A 25 -8.07 11.88 7.22
C TRP A 25 -7.57 12.82 8.34
N ASP A 26 -6.56 13.63 8.04
CA ASP A 26 -5.91 14.56 8.97
C ASP A 26 -6.21 16.01 8.57
N THR A 27 -7.14 16.64 9.30
CA THR A 27 -7.56 18.02 9.05
C THR A 27 -6.55 19.07 9.49
N SER A 28 -5.42 18.69 10.09
CA SER A 28 -4.31 19.62 10.36
C SER A 28 -3.54 19.98 9.09
N GLN A 29 -3.61 19.13 8.06
CA GLN A 29 -3.01 19.34 6.75
C GLN A 29 -4.01 19.99 5.79
N LYS A 30 -3.52 20.86 4.88
CA LYS A 30 -4.38 21.56 3.90
C LYS A 30 -4.48 20.84 2.56
N ASP A 31 -3.54 19.94 2.28
CA ASP A 31 -3.39 19.25 1.00
C ASP A 31 -2.65 17.91 1.18
N ASN A 32 -2.43 17.19 0.08
CA ASN A 32 -1.77 15.88 0.05
C ASN A 32 -0.33 15.96 -0.52
N ASN A 33 0.34 17.11 -0.42
CA ASN A 33 1.67 17.29 -0.97
C ASN A 33 2.75 16.66 -0.07
N THR A 34 2.85 15.33 -0.14
CA THR A 34 3.82 14.54 0.66
C THR A 34 5.28 14.85 0.34
N SER A 35 5.58 15.57 -0.75
CA SER A 35 6.94 16.06 -1.03
C SER A 35 7.34 17.23 -0.11
N VAL A 36 6.37 18.00 0.37
CA VAL A 36 6.58 19.07 1.36
C VAL A 36 6.34 18.55 2.79
N HIS A 37 5.42 17.58 2.96
CA HIS A 37 5.06 17.01 4.25
C HIS A 37 5.25 15.47 4.24
N PRO A 38 6.47 14.93 4.35
CA PRO A 38 6.71 13.49 4.28
C PRO A 38 5.88 12.66 5.27
N GLY A 39 5.06 11.77 4.70
CA GLY A 39 4.15 10.90 5.44
C GLY A 39 2.94 11.61 6.08
N GLN A 40 2.63 12.83 5.66
CA GLN A 40 1.48 13.60 6.14
C GLN A 40 0.71 14.17 4.95
N GLY A 41 -0.61 14.29 5.09
CA GLY A 41 -1.48 14.89 4.11
C GLY A 41 -2.91 14.92 4.60
N LEU A 42 -3.75 15.73 3.95
CA LEU A 42 -5.17 15.86 4.30
C LEU A 42 -5.87 14.51 4.32
N ILE A 43 -5.72 13.70 3.27
CA ILE A 43 -6.34 12.37 3.17
C ILE A 43 -5.43 11.42 2.39
N LEU A 44 -4.82 10.45 3.08
CA LEU A 44 -3.87 9.51 2.50
C LEU A 44 -4.25 8.06 2.82
N PRO A 45 -4.05 7.12 1.89
CA PRO A 45 -4.30 5.70 2.15
C PRO A 45 -3.22 5.16 3.07
N ILE A 46 -3.63 4.28 4.00
CA ILE A 46 -2.72 3.49 4.83
C ILE A 46 -2.40 2.21 4.07
N ASP A 47 -1.12 1.99 3.81
CA ASP A 47 -0.62 0.82 3.09
C ASP A 47 -0.33 -0.34 4.05
N ALA A 48 -1.08 -1.43 3.94
CA ALA A 48 -0.89 -2.65 4.72
C ALA A 48 0.49 -3.30 4.52
N HIS A 49 1.18 -2.98 3.42
CA HIS A 49 2.48 -3.48 3.01
C HIS A 49 3.47 -2.34 2.71
N ALA A 50 3.48 -1.29 3.54
CA ALA A 50 4.25 -0.05 3.33
C ALA A 50 5.78 -0.19 3.11
N LYS A 51 6.36 -1.38 3.27
CA LYS A 51 7.80 -1.60 3.08
C LYS A 51 8.19 -1.27 1.63
N PRO A 52 9.18 -0.36 1.42
CA PRO A 52 9.50 0.09 0.08
C PRO A 52 9.96 -1.03 -0.86
N LEU A 53 9.34 -1.10 -2.05
CA LEU A 53 9.78 -1.99 -3.13
C LEU A 53 10.87 -1.31 -3.97
N LYS A 54 11.81 -2.12 -4.47
CA LYS A 54 12.96 -1.66 -5.25
C LYS A 54 13.13 -2.41 -6.57
N TRP A 55 13.68 -1.71 -7.56
CA TRP A 55 14.19 -2.31 -8.77
C TRP A 55 15.45 -3.12 -8.48
N LYS A 56 15.88 -3.93 -9.45
CA LYS A 56 17.10 -4.76 -9.34
C LYS A 56 18.37 -3.93 -9.09
N ASP A 57 18.39 -2.69 -9.54
CA ASP A 57 19.47 -1.73 -9.32
C ASP A 57 19.44 -1.05 -7.93
N GLY A 58 18.43 -1.37 -7.10
CA GLY A 58 18.25 -0.80 -5.76
C GLY A 58 17.47 0.51 -5.72
N SER A 59 17.13 1.10 -6.87
CA SER A 59 16.29 2.30 -6.92
C SER A 59 14.84 1.99 -6.51
N LEU A 60 14.15 2.94 -5.90
CA LEU A 60 12.78 2.76 -5.44
C LEU A 60 11.80 2.60 -6.60
N LEU A 61 10.82 1.72 -6.42
CA LEU A 61 9.62 1.73 -7.26
C LEU A 61 8.87 3.04 -7.05
N ARG A 62 8.22 3.54 -8.10
CA ARG A 62 7.45 4.79 -7.99
C ARG A 62 6.19 4.56 -7.16
N ASN A 63 5.77 5.58 -6.40
CA ASN A 63 4.57 5.50 -5.55
C ASN A 63 3.23 5.46 -6.30
N LYS A 64 3.25 5.51 -7.63
CA LYS A 64 2.09 5.12 -8.45
C LYS A 64 1.90 3.61 -8.55
N ILE A 65 2.93 2.84 -8.20
CA ILE A 65 2.95 1.37 -8.30
C ILE A 65 2.81 0.75 -6.92
N GLN A 66 3.63 1.20 -5.96
CA GLN A 66 3.74 0.56 -4.64
C GLN A 66 2.39 0.34 -3.92
N PRO A 67 1.40 1.26 -3.96
CA PRO A 67 0.12 1.05 -3.29
C PRO A 67 -0.80 -0.02 -3.91
N PHE A 68 -0.31 -0.86 -4.83
CA PHE A 68 -1.11 -1.92 -5.46
C PHE A 68 -1.64 -2.93 -4.42
N ASP A 69 -0.89 -3.17 -3.36
CA ASP A 69 -1.23 -4.08 -2.25
C ASP A 69 -1.52 -3.34 -0.94
N ALA A 70 -1.88 -2.06 -1.00
CA ALA A 70 -2.29 -1.28 0.16
C ALA A 70 -3.46 -1.87 0.98
N PRO A 71 -4.48 -2.53 0.37
CA PRO A 71 -5.61 -3.08 1.13
C PRO A 71 -5.22 -4.19 2.12
N PHE A 72 -5.87 -4.19 3.28
CA PHE A 72 -5.81 -5.26 4.28
C PHE A 72 -6.70 -6.44 3.86
N SER A 73 -6.21 -7.67 4.02
CA SER A 73 -6.94 -8.91 3.66
C SER A 73 -6.35 -10.12 4.38
N TRP A 74 -7.13 -11.18 4.56
CA TRP A 74 -6.64 -12.52 4.90
C TRP A 74 -5.94 -13.20 3.73
N TYR A 75 -6.29 -12.83 2.50
CA TYR A 75 -5.81 -13.50 1.31
C TYR A 75 -4.45 -12.91 0.87
N PRO A 76 -3.50 -13.77 0.44
CA PRO A 76 -2.25 -13.30 -0.14
C PRO A 76 -2.51 -12.44 -1.37
N ASN A 77 -1.68 -11.41 -1.57
CA ASN A 77 -1.70 -10.66 -2.81
C ASN A 77 -1.16 -11.51 -3.97
N LYS A 78 -1.54 -11.13 -5.20
CA LYS A 78 -0.97 -11.74 -6.40
C LYS A 78 0.30 -10.98 -6.79
N GLY A 79 1.41 -11.71 -6.90
CA GLY A 79 2.61 -11.19 -7.55
C GLY A 79 2.37 -10.91 -9.03
N PHE A 80 3.17 -10.01 -9.60
CA PHE A 80 3.06 -9.62 -11.00
C PHE A 80 4.41 -9.11 -11.53
N THR A 81 4.54 -9.01 -12.84
CA THR A 81 5.77 -8.55 -13.49
C THR A 81 5.60 -7.11 -13.95
N LEU A 82 6.56 -6.26 -13.57
CA LEU A 82 6.74 -4.89 -14.05
C LEU A 82 7.89 -4.83 -15.04
N HIS A 83 7.90 -3.81 -15.87
CA HIS A 83 8.99 -3.52 -16.80
C HIS A 83 9.52 -2.11 -16.58
N ASN A 84 10.84 -1.95 -16.75
CA ASN A 84 11.48 -0.65 -16.88
C ASN A 84 12.41 -0.71 -18.07
N ALA A 85 12.10 0.07 -19.12
CA ALA A 85 12.82 0.00 -20.39
C ALA A 85 12.97 -1.44 -20.91
N ASP A 86 11.85 -2.18 -20.96
CA ASP A 86 11.76 -3.58 -21.39
C ASP A 86 12.44 -4.60 -20.46
N VAL A 87 13.05 -4.17 -19.34
CA VAL A 87 13.66 -5.07 -18.34
C VAL A 87 12.64 -5.52 -17.30
N PRO A 88 12.36 -6.84 -17.16
CA PRO A 88 11.35 -7.32 -16.23
C PRO A 88 11.85 -7.38 -14.78
N LEU A 89 10.95 -7.01 -13.86
CA LEU A 89 11.02 -7.20 -12.43
C LEU A 89 9.78 -7.98 -11.98
N TYR A 90 9.98 -9.17 -11.42
CA TYR A 90 8.89 -9.92 -10.80
C TYR A 90 8.73 -9.51 -9.34
N ILE A 91 7.56 -8.95 -9.01
CA ILE A 91 7.14 -8.70 -7.63
C ILE A 91 6.54 -9.98 -7.08
N LYS A 92 7.15 -10.50 -6.01
CA LYS A 92 6.69 -11.72 -5.35
C LYS A 92 5.37 -11.48 -4.61
N PRO A 93 4.49 -12.49 -4.53
CA PRO A 93 3.35 -12.46 -3.61
C PRO A 93 3.79 -12.18 -2.17
N ALA A 94 3.00 -11.42 -1.44
CA ALA A 94 3.07 -11.25 0.00
C ALA A 94 1.85 -11.91 0.66
N LEU A 95 2.02 -12.35 1.90
CA LEU A 95 0.91 -12.86 2.72
C LEU A 95 -0.08 -11.73 3.00
N GLY A 96 -1.36 -12.08 3.14
CA GLY A 96 -2.38 -11.11 3.54
C GLY A 96 -2.09 -10.53 4.93
N ASN A 97 -2.41 -9.26 5.11
CA ASN A 97 -2.39 -8.58 6.39
C ASN A 97 -3.83 -8.20 6.79
N PRO A 98 -4.49 -8.94 7.70
CA PRO A 98 -5.90 -8.72 8.04
C PRO A 98 -6.10 -7.72 9.20
N VAL A 99 -5.05 -7.09 9.71
CA VAL A 99 -5.11 -6.25 10.90
C VAL A 99 -4.38 -4.93 10.69
N PHE A 100 -5.13 -3.84 10.79
CA PHE A 100 -4.59 -2.54 11.10
C PHE A 100 -4.52 -2.36 12.62
N ASP A 101 -3.38 -1.93 13.13
CA ASP A 101 -3.12 -1.55 14.51
C ASP A 101 -2.18 -0.34 14.53
N ASP A 102 -2.65 0.80 15.03
CA ASP A 102 -1.95 2.09 14.97
C ASP A 102 -0.73 2.20 15.89
N ARG A 103 -0.58 1.31 16.87
CA ARG A 103 0.58 1.26 17.77
C ARG A 103 1.60 0.20 17.40
N LYS A 104 1.17 -0.86 16.72
CA LYS A 104 2.02 -2.04 16.44
C LYS A 104 2.42 -2.15 14.98
N GLY A 105 1.64 -1.59 14.06
CA GLY A 105 1.96 -1.62 12.63
C GLY A 105 2.98 -0.56 12.23
N THR A 106 3.69 -0.83 11.14
CA THR A 106 4.56 0.14 10.47
C THR A 106 3.98 0.44 9.09
N TYR A 107 3.44 1.64 8.91
CA TYR A 107 2.73 2.04 7.69
C TYR A 107 3.46 3.12 6.90
N TRP A 108 4.65 3.52 7.32
CA TRP A 108 5.44 4.54 6.63
C TRP A 108 6.92 4.29 6.90
N TYR A 109 7.76 4.52 5.88
CA TYR A 109 9.21 4.36 5.96
C TYR A 109 9.89 5.62 5.46
N GLU A 110 10.89 6.10 6.20
CA GLU A 110 11.68 7.27 5.80
C GLU A 110 12.43 7.06 4.47
N GLU A 111 12.76 5.81 4.17
CA GLU A 111 13.34 5.41 2.88
C GLU A 111 12.44 5.76 1.69
N ASN A 112 11.11 5.76 1.86
CA ASN A 112 10.15 6.18 0.84
C ASN A 112 9.23 7.28 1.41
N PRO A 113 9.74 8.52 1.54
CA PRO A 113 9.11 9.56 2.35
C PRO A 113 7.75 10.01 1.80
N THR A 114 7.53 9.84 0.50
CA THR A 114 6.29 10.18 -0.20
C THR A 114 5.31 9.01 -0.32
N GLY A 115 5.62 7.85 0.27
CA GLY A 115 4.81 6.64 0.19
C GLY A 115 4.01 6.41 1.47
N SER A 116 2.71 6.08 1.34
CA SER A 116 1.80 5.85 2.48
C SER A 116 1.77 7.05 3.46
N VAL A 117 1.42 6.81 4.73
CA VAL A 117 1.14 7.84 5.73
C VAL A 117 1.59 7.43 7.14
N LYS A 118 2.10 8.39 7.92
CA LYS A 118 2.38 8.23 9.34
C LYS A 118 1.06 8.27 10.10
N VAL A 119 0.75 7.20 10.82
CA VAL A 119 -0.48 7.11 11.61
C VAL A 119 -0.28 7.74 12.98
N SER A 120 -1.33 8.38 13.48
CA SER A 120 -1.37 8.91 14.85
C SER A 120 -1.77 7.81 15.83
N ASP A 121 -1.29 7.91 17.07
CA ASP A 121 -1.76 7.03 18.15
C ASP A 121 -3.18 7.44 18.55
N THR A 122 -4.15 6.67 18.08
CA THR A 122 -5.57 6.79 18.43
C THR A 122 -6.07 5.62 19.27
N ASN A 123 -5.16 4.72 19.69
CA ASN A 123 -5.47 3.45 20.31
C ASN A 123 -6.41 2.58 19.47
N THR A 124 -6.31 2.61 18.14
CA THR A 124 -7.23 1.95 17.22
C THR A 124 -6.63 0.70 16.61
N ARG A 125 -7.39 -0.39 16.68
CA ARG A 125 -7.17 -1.62 15.92
C ARG A 125 -8.41 -1.95 15.10
N ILE A 126 -8.22 -2.27 13.83
CA ILE A 126 -9.25 -2.73 12.91
C ILE A 126 -8.84 -4.11 12.41
N SER A 127 -9.60 -5.14 12.79
CA SER A 127 -9.32 -6.53 12.40
C SER A 127 -10.42 -7.04 11.49
N ILE A 128 -10.04 -7.68 10.38
CA ILE A 128 -10.98 -8.40 9.53
C ILE A 128 -11.36 -9.70 10.23
N VAL A 129 -12.63 -9.82 10.65
CA VAL A 129 -13.13 -11.02 11.36
C VAL A 129 -13.81 -12.00 10.42
N HIS A 130 -14.29 -11.53 9.27
CA HIS A 130 -14.82 -12.39 8.22
C HIS A 130 -14.58 -11.78 6.83
N GLU A 131 -14.04 -12.59 5.93
CA GLU A 131 -13.76 -12.23 4.54
C GLU A 131 -14.02 -13.44 3.61
N PRO A 132 -15.19 -13.53 2.97
CA PRO A 132 -15.47 -14.58 2.00
C PRO A 132 -14.54 -14.47 0.79
N SER A 133 -14.21 -15.61 0.20
CA SER A 133 -13.28 -15.70 -0.94
C SER A 133 -13.76 -14.98 -2.21
N ASN A 134 -15.07 -14.72 -2.32
CA ASN A 134 -15.64 -13.91 -3.40
C ASN A 134 -15.42 -12.40 -3.22
N GLY A 135 -14.91 -11.96 -2.06
CA GLY A 135 -14.59 -10.57 -1.75
C GLY A 135 -15.77 -9.61 -1.76
N SER A 136 -17.02 -10.09 -1.76
CA SER A 136 -18.21 -9.25 -1.97
C SER A 136 -18.68 -8.53 -0.70
N THR A 137 -18.31 -9.05 0.47
CA THR A 137 -18.64 -8.47 1.78
C THR A 137 -17.46 -8.62 2.70
N MET A 138 -17.40 -7.82 3.77
CA MET A 138 -16.39 -7.98 4.82
C MET A 138 -16.99 -7.57 6.16
N SER A 139 -16.64 -8.31 7.22
CA SER A 139 -16.93 -7.89 8.59
C SER A 139 -15.63 -7.51 9.28
N VAL A 140 -15.64 -6.32 9.87
CA VAL A 140 -14.50 -5.76 10.61
C VAL A 140 -14.88 -5.56 12.07
N LEU A 141 -13.92 -5.81 12.96
CA LEU A 141 -14.00 -5.45 14.37
C LEU A 141 -13.10 -4.26 14.61
N VAL A 142 -13.67 -3.18 15.13
CA VAL A 142 -12.92 -2.02 15.64
C VAL A 142 -12.79 -2.19 17.15
N SER A 143 -11.55 -2.15 17.64
CA SER A 143 -11.24 -2.33 19.06
C SER A 143 -10.07 -1.45 19.48
N PRO A 144 -9.82 -1.30 20.79
CA PRO A 144 -8.55 -0.77 21.26
C PRO A 144 -7.35 -1.52 20.70
N SER A 145 -6.26 -0.81 20.40
CA SER A 145 -4.95 -1.43 20.19
C SER A 145 -4.52 -2.15 21.47
N GLY A 146 -4.01 -3.36 21.33
CA GLY A 146 -3.56 -4.15 22.49
C GLY A 146 -2.34 -3.50 23.14
N ARG A 147 -2.24 -3.57 24.48
CA ARG A 147 -1.00 -3.22 25.18
C ARG A 147 0.22 -3.97 24.63
#